data_AF-A0A7K3S3P2-F1
#
_entry.id   AF-A0A7K3S3P2-F1
#
_cell.length_a   1.000
_cell.length_b   1.000
_cell.length_c   1.000
_cell.angle_alpha   90.00
_cell.angle_beta   90.00
_cell.angle_gamma   90.00
#
_symmetry.space_group_name_H-M   'P 1'
#
loop_
_entity.id
_entity.type
_entity.pdbx_description
1 polymer ?
#
loop_
_entity_poly.entity_id
_entity_poly.type
_entity_poly.pdbx_seq_one_letter_code
_entity_poly.pdbx_strand_id
1 'polypeptide(L)'
;GMVPAAVLHAAWLMLRPSGAGGRPVCEAVLPRRPAGQPGTWDAVGSRETAVTLPAVPDMPRPLLPWLDELGGRLTDAVGSAHGVPGSGTADSAVFAGEAELPRPDLLDLGLKVTAAHYDARPHHALALHLRPGRDLPVRLTYDRTRASRSTAERLTARLRDLVGVLAGASPRTTVAELGAGA
;
A
#
# COMPACT_ATOMS: atom_id res chain seq x y z
N GLY A 1 -16.77 -2.24 -7.57
CA GLY A 1 -16.80 -2.17 -6.10
C GLY A 1 -15.44 -1.70 -5.64
N MET A 2 -15.37 -0.59 -4.92
CA MET A 2 -14.10 0.06 -4.59
C MET A 2 -13.32 -0.81 -3.58
N VAL A 3 -12.10 -1.21 -3.95
CA VAL A 3 -11.27 -2.08 -3.12
C VAL A 3 -10.72 -1.24 -1.95
N PRO A 4 -10.79 -1.70 -0.68
CA PRO A 4 -10.22 -0.98 0.48
C PRO A 4 -8.75 -0.56 0.29
N ALA A 5 -8.00 -1.31 -0.51
CA ALA A 5 -6.64 -0.96 -0.93
C ALA A 5 -6.59 0.37 -1.70
N ALA A 6 -7.51 0.64 -2.63
CA ALA A 6 -7.51 1.88 -3.42
C ALA A 6 -7.71 3.12 -2.54
N VAL A 7 -8.63 3.05 -1.57
CA VAL A 7 -8.86 4.15 -0.60
C VAL A 7 -7.61 4.42 0.23
N LEU A 8 -6.93 3.37 0.70
CA LEU A 8 -5.71 3.54 1.51
C LEU A 8 -4.52 4.05 0.71
N HIS A 9 -4.33 3.58 -0.53
CA HIS A 9 -3.30 4.11 -1.42
C HIS A 9 -3.58 5.58 -1.77
N ALA A 10 -4.84 5.93 -2.02
CA ALA A 10 -5.25 7.31 -2.26
C ALA A 10 -4.97 8.21 -1.05
N ALA A 11 -5.38 7.78 0.14
CA ALA A 11 -5.10 8.50 1.38
C ALA A 11 -3.59 8.70 1.58
N TRP A 12 -2.80 7.65 1.35
CA TRP A 12 -1.34 7.73 1.46
C TRP A 12 -0.73 8.72 0.46
N LEU A 13 -1.18 8.72 -0.80
CA LEU A 13 -0.74 9.68 -1.82
C LEU A 13 -1.07 11.13 -1.45
N MET A 14 -2.24 11.37 -0.86
CA MET A 14 -2.75 12.69 -0.46
C MET A 14 -2.03 13.30 0.76
N LEU A 15 -1.53 12.48 1.68
CA LEU A 15 -0.88 12.96 2.91
C LEU A 15 0.50 13.58 2.69
N ARG A 16 1.08 13.42 1.50
CA ARG A 16 2.50 13.71 1.32
C ARG A 16 2.71 15.15 0.85
N PRO A 17 3.40 15.98 1.65
CA PRO A 17 3.67 17.35 1.25
C PRO A 17 4.66 17.35 0.09
N SER A 18 4.42 18.23 -0.88
CA SER A 18 5.21 18.50 -2.08
C SER A 18 6.63 19.06 -1.82
N GLY A 19 7.26 18.69 -0.70
CA GLY A 19 8.40 19.39 -0.11
C GLY A 19 9.77 19.11 -0.73
N ALA A 20 9.88 18.28 -1.76
CA ALA A 20 11.17 17.94 -2.37
C ALA A 20 11.10 17.93 -3.90
N GLY A 21 10.76 19.07 -4.52
CA GLY A 21 11.05 19.38 -5.93
C GLY A 21 10.48 18.45 -7.02
N GLY A 22 9.77 17.40 -6.62
CA GLY A 22 9.22 16.36 -7.47
C GLY A 22 7.95 15.81 -6.85
N ARG A 23 7.05 15.37 -7.73
CA ARG A 23 5.79 14.73 -7.33
C ARG A 23 6.11 13.43 -6.59
N PRO A 24 5.70 13.26 -5.31
CA PRO A 24 6.03 12.09 -4.54
C PRO A 24 5.49 10.84 -5.23
N VAL A 25 6.34 9.83 -5.35
CA VAL A 25 6.05 8.58 -6.05
C VAL A 25 5.89 7.48 -5.02
N CYS A 26 4.71 6.86 -4.99
CA CYS A 26 4.45 5.72 -4.11
C CYS A 26 4.51 4.43 -4.91
N GLU A 27 5.19 3.42 -4.41
CA GLU A 27 5.06 2.06 -4.91
C GLU A 27 3.90 1.35 -4.21
N ALA A 28 3.06 0.64 -4.97
CA ALA A 28 2.08 -0.28 -4.45
C ALA A 28 2.62 -1.70 -4.62
N VAL A 29 2.89 -2.38 -3.50
CA VAL A 29 3.36 -3.77 -3.48
C VAL A 29 2.18 -4.67 -3.17
N LEU A 30 1.87 -5.58 -4.12
CA LEU A 30 0.64 -6.34 -4.15
C LEU A 30 0.94 -7.82 -4.41
N PRO A 31 0.11 -8.76 -3.92
CA PRO A 31 0.20 -10.14 -4.34
C PRO A 31 -0.16 -10.26 -5.83
N ARG A 32 0.66 -10.99 -6.57
CA ARG A 32 0.42 -11.32 -7.97
C ARG A 32 -0.53 -12.52 -8.05
N ARG A 33 -1.65 -12.36 -8.75
CA ARG A 33 -2.71 -13.37 -8.94
C ARG A 33 -3.22 -13.36 -10.39
N PRO A 34 -2.43 -13.86 -11.35
CA PRO A 34 -2.85 -13.91 -12.75
C PRO A 34 -3.96 -14.96 -12.92
N ALA A 35 -5.00 -14.61 -13.68
CA ALA A 35 -6.09 -15.53 -13.95
C ALA A 35 -5.61 -16.74 -14.78
N GLY A 36 -6.14 -17.93 -14.47
CA GLY A 36 -5.96 -19.11 -15.32
C GLY A 36 -4.57 -19.74 -15.33
N GLN A 37 -3.69 -19.44 -14.37
CA GLN A 37 -2.44 -20.20 -14.17
C GLN A 37 -2.61 -21.27 -13.07
N PRO A 38 -2.76 -22.57 -13.44
CA PRO A 38 -2.76 -23.66 -12.47
C PRO A 38 -1.42 -23.73 -11.73
N GLY A 39 -1.44 -24.03 -10.43
CA GLY A 39 -0.21 -24.24 -9.64
C GLY A 39 0.51 -22.96 -9.17
N THR A 40 -0.03 -21.77 -9.42
CA THR A 40 0.52 -20.50 -8.89
C THR A 40 0.64 -20.48 -7.36
N TRP A 41 -0.22 -21.25 -6.68
CA TRP A 41 -0.24 -21.37 -5.22
C TRP A 41 0.79 -22.34 -4.65
N ASP A 42 1.32 -23.26 -5.46
CA ASP A 42 2.26 -24.30 -5.03
C ASP A 42 3.72 -23.97 -5.40
N ALA A 43 3.94 -23.01 -6.30
CA ALA A 43 5.28 -22.62 -6.76
C ALA A 43 6.02 -21.71 -5.76
N VAL A 44 7.15 -22.16 -5.22
CA VAL A 44 8.05 -21.34 -4.38
C VAL A 44 8.75 -20.28 -5.25
N GLY A 45 8.53 -19.00 -4.97
CA GLY A 45 9.14 -17.88 -5.70
C GLY A 45 8.56 -16.52 -5.32
N SER A 46 9.05 -15.43 -5.95
CA SER A 46 8.49 -14.10 -5.74
C SER A 46 7.04 -14.05 -6.25
N ARG A 47 6.12 -13.74 -5.34
CA ARG A 47 4.67 -13.66 -5.59
C ARG A 47 4.15 -12.24 -5.46
N GLU A 48 5.03 -11.26 -5.44
CA GLU A 48 4.67 -9.86 -5.34
C GLU A 48 4.93 -9.15 -6.66
N THR A 49 4.16 -8.10 -6.90
CA THR A 49 4.36 -7.13 -7.97
C THR A 49 4.42 -5.75 -7.34
N ALA A 50 5.24 -4.87 -7.92
CA ALA A 50 5.35 -3.48 -7.47
C ALA A 50 4.93 -2.55 -8.61
N VAL A 51 3.88 -1.76 -8.42
CA VAL A 51 3.48 -0.75 -9.40
C VAL A 51 3.68 0.64 -8.84
N THR A 52 4.39 1.46 -9.61
CA THR A 52 4.54 2.88 -9.31
C THR A 52 3.20 3.60 -9.53
N LEU A 53 2.70 4.25 -8.49
CA LEU A 53 1.49 5.06 -8.54
C LEU A 53 1.81 6.51 -8.93
N PRO A 54 1.00 7.16 -9.79
CA PRO A 54 1.15 8.56 -10.11
C PRO A 54 0.84 9.38 -8.85
N ALA A 55 1.44 10.55 -8.77
CA ALA A 55 1.08 11.51 -7.74
C ALA A 55 -0.38 11.98 -7.89
N VAL A 56 -0.87 12.56 -6.80
CA VAL A 56 -2.18 13.19 -6.74
C VAL A 56 -2.32 14.23 -7.86
N PRO A 57 -3.43 14.22 -8.62
CA PRO A 57 -3.68 15.24 -9.63
C PRO A 57 -3.76 16.65 -9.02
N ASP A 58 -3.06 17.62 -9.62
CA ASP A 58 -3.12 19.03 -9.19
C ASP A 58 -4.43 19.73 -9.62
N MET A 59 -5.20 19.12 -10.52
CA MET A 59 -6.44 19.67 -11.05
C MET A 59 -7.65 19.16 -10.26
N PRO A 60 -8.72 19.98 -10.10
CA PRO A 60 -9.95 19.56 -9.43
C PRO A 60 -10.64 18.47 -10.24
N ARG A 61 -10.37 17.21 -9.89
CA ARG A 61 -11.01 16.03 -10.47
C ARG A 61 -12.00 15.44 -9.46
N PRO A 62 -13.16 14.93 -9.90
CA PRO A 62 -14.07 14.22 -9.00
C PRO A 62 -13.36 13.03 -8.34
N LEU A 63 -13.58 12.84 -7.05
CA LEU A 63 -12.89 11.83 -6.24
C LEU A 63 -13.19 10.41 -6.70
N LEU A 64 -14.46 10.07 -6.93
CA LEU A 64 -14.88 8.70 -7.22
C LEU A 64 -14.30 8.15 -8.53
N PRO A 65 -14.33 8.87 -9.67
CA PRO A 65 -13.65 8.43 -10.90
C PRO A 65 -12.15 8.22 -10.71
N TRP A 66 -11.49 9.09 -9.93
CA TRP A 66 -10.06 8.94 -9.67
C TRP A 66 -9.75 7.71 -8.81
N LEU A 67 -10.58 7.42 -7.79
CA LEU A 67 -10.47 6.20 -6.99
C LEU A 67 -10.73 4.94 -7.81
N ASP A 68 -11.67 4.99 -8.76
CA ASP A 68 -11.96 3.88 -9.67
C ASP A 68 -10.77 3.61 -10.62
N GLU A 69 -10.18 4.65 -11.19
CA GLU A 69 -8.94 4.55 -11.99
C GLU A 69 -7.78 3.96 -11.19
N LEU A 70 -7.60 4.41 -9.95
CA LEU A 70 -6.59 3.85 -9.05
C LEU A 70 -6.87 2.37 -8.77
N GLY A 71 -8.12 2.01 -8.50
CA GLY A 71 -8.56 0.63 -8.31
C GLY A 71 -8.31 -0.25 -9.53
N GLY A 72 -8.57 0.25 -10.74
CA GLY A 72 -8.26 -0.41 -11.99
C GLY A 72 -6.77 -0.72 -12.12
N ARG A 73 -5.91 0.28 -11.89
CA ARG A 73 -4.45 0.10 -11.96
C ARG A 73 -3.92 -0.93 -10.96
N LEU A 74 -4.46 -0.94 -9.73
CA LEU A 74 -4.10 -1.94 -8.72
C LEU A 74 -4.57 -3.34 -9.16
N THR A 75 -5.76 -3.44 -9.73
CA THR A 75 -6.33 -4.72 -10.23
C THR A 75 -5.51 -5.27 -11.39
N ASP A 76 -5.12 -4.41 -12.33
CA ASP A 76 -4.27 -4.77 -13.48
C ASP A 76 -2.90 -5.26 -13.01
N ALA A 77 -2.30 -4.59 -12.02
CA ALA A 77 -1.04 -5.01 -11.44
C ALA A 77 -1.17 -6.40 -10.80
N VAL A 78 -2.21 -6.64 -9.98
CA VAL A 78 -2.49 -7.96 -9.39
C VAL A 78 -2.65 -9.03 -10.47
N GLY A 79 -3.34 -8.73 -11.57
CA GLY A 79 -3.56 -9.65 -12.68
C GLY A 79 -2.35 -9.89 -13.60
N SER A 80 -1.28 -9.10 -13.47
CA SER A 80 -0.11 -9.19 -14.34
C SER A 80 0.62 -10.53 -14.17
N ALA A 81 0.89 -11.22 -15.29
CA ALA A 81 1.60 -12.50 -15.28
C ALA A 81 3.10 -12.35 -14.96
N HIS A 82 3.72 -11.25 -15.38
CA HIS A 82 5.17 -11.04 -15.29
C HIS A 82 5.59 -10.18 -14.10
N GLY A 83 4.62 -9.56 -13.42
CA GLY A 83 4.88 -8.49 -12.47
C GLY A 83 5.25 -7.20 -13.21
N VAL A 84 4.89 -6.07 -12.62
CA VAL A 84 5.42 -4.77 -13.02
C VAL A 84 6.66 -4.54 -12.15
N PRO A 85 7.83 -4.21 -12.73
CA PRO A 85 8.95 -3.75 -11.93
C PRO A 85 8.61 -2.35 -11.39
N GLY A 86 8.79 -2.16 -10.09
CA GLY A 86 8.77 -0.83 -9.49
C GLY A 86 9.83 0.05 -10.14
N SER A 87 9.61 1.37 -10.15
CA SER A 87 10.61 2.30 -10.70
C SER A 87 11.88 2.35 -9.85
N GLY A 88 11.85 1.84 -8.61
CA GLY A 88 12.97 1.89 -7.66
C GLY A 88 13.28 3.31 -7.17
N THR A 89 12.51 4.30 -7.64
CA THR A 89 12.63 5.72 -7.31
C THR A 89 11.57 6.17 -6.30
N ALA A 90 10.65 5.27 -5.92
CA ALA A 90 9.63 5.56 -4.93
C ALA A 90 10.26 5.67 -3.54
N ASP A 91 10.04 6.81 -2.92
CA ASP A 91 10.53 7.12 -1.57
C ASP A 91 9.61 6.54 -0.48
N SER A 92 8.42 6.08 -0.86
CA SER A 92 7.51 5.33 -0.01
C SER A 92 6.84 4.16 -0.74
N ALA A 93 6.39 3.17 0.03
CA ALA A 93 5.58 2.07 -0.49
C ALA A 93 4.38 1.74 0.41
N VAL A 94 3.35 1.19 -0.20
CA VAL A 94 2.19 0.59 0.46
C VAL A 94 2.15 -0.89 0.09
N PHE A 95 2.26 -1.76 1.08
CA PHE A 95 2.21 -3.21 0.95
C PHE A 95 0.78 -3.67 1.27
N ALA A 96 0.04 -4.14 0.28
CA ALA A 96 -1.31 -4.65 0.50
C ALA A 96 -1.34 -6.17 0.41
N GLY A 97 -1.71 -6.83 1.51
CA GLY A 97 -1.82 -8.28 1.55
C GLY A 97 -0.55 -8.99 2.02
N GLU A 98 0.25 -8.33 2.88
CA GLU A 98 1.36 -8.99 3.58
C GLU A 98 0.83 -10.26 4.24
N ALA A 99 1.26 -11.41 3.73
CA ALA A 99 0.98 -12.69 4.35
C ALA A 99 1.66 -12.70 5.71
N GLU A 100 1.02 -13.30 6.72
CA GLU A 100 1.77 -13.67 7.92
C GLU A 100 3.00 -14.47 7.50
N LEU A 101 4.14 -14.25 8.17
CA LEU A 101 5.32 -15.08 7.97
C LEU A 101 4.87 -16.53 7.93
N PRO A 102 5.25 -17.30 6.89
CA PRO A 102 4.80 -18.67 6.76
C PRO A 102 5.13 -19.41 8.06
N ARG A 103 4.09 -19.95 8.69
CA ARG A 103 4.23 -20.83 9.86
C ARG A 103 4.10 -22.24 9.33
N PRO A 104 5.20 -22.88 8.90
CA PRO A 104 5.10 -24.26 8.46
C PRO A 104 4.54 -25.09 9.60
N ASP A 105 3.56 -25.93 9.29
CA ASP A 105 3.14 -26.96 10.21
C ASP A 105 4.22 -28.04 10.22
N LEU A 106 4.96 -28.11 11.33
CA LEU A 106 6.04 -29.06 11.54
C LEU A 106 5.66 -30.09 12.62
N LEU A 107 4.38 -30.17 12.99
CA LEU A 107 3.90 -31.11 14.01
C LEU A 107 4.16 -32.56 13.62
N ASP A 108 4.05 -32.89 12.34
CA ASP A 108 4.38 -34.22 11.79
C ASP A 108 5.86 -34.59 11.96
N LEU A 109 6.73 -33.60 12.18
CA LEU A 109 8.15 -33.77 12.49
C LEU A 109 8.44 -33.69 14.00
N GLY A 110 7.41 -33.55 14.84
CA GLY A 110 7.54 -33.34 16.29
C GLY A 110 8.11 -31.97 16.66
N LEU A 111 8.10 -31.00 15.73
CA LEU A 111 8.68 -29.67 15.91
C LEU A 111 7.59 -28.61 15.98
N LYS A 112 7.81 -27.58 16.80
CA LYS A 112 6.92 -26.42 16.92
C LYS A 112 7.69 -25.14 16.65
N VAL A 113 7.22 -24.35 15.69
CA VAL A 113 7.74 -22.99 15.48
C VAL A 113 7.28 -22.12 16.67
N THR A 114 8.22 -21.69 17.49
CA THR A 114 7.96 -20.85 18.67
C THR A 114 8.00 -19.37 18.35
N ALA A 115 8.84 -18.97 17.39
CA ALA A 115 8.94 -17.61 16.87
C ALA A 115 9.45 -17.62 15.42
N ALA A 116 9.04 -16.60 14.66
CA ALA A 116 9.62 -16.26 13.39
C ALA A 116 10.02 -14.78 13.45
N HIS A 117 11.25 -14.46 13.04
CA HIS A 117 11.74 -13.09 12.99
C HIS A 117 12.06 -12.73 11.54
N TYR A 118 11.70 -11.52 11.15
CA TYR A 118 12.00 -10.96 9.84
C TYR A 118 12.77 -9.65 10.04
N ASP A 119 14.00 -9.60 9.56
CA ASP A 119 14.80 -8.37 9.52
C ASP A 119 14.27 -7.49 8.39
N ALA A 120 13.22 -6.72 8.68
CA ALA A 120 12.63 -5.75 7.78
C ALA A 120 13.52 -4.51 7.67
N ARG A 121 14.65 -4.61 6.97
CA ARG A 121 15.41 -3.41 6.62
C ARG A 121 14.56 -2.55 5.69
N PRO A 122 14.29 -1.27 6.02
CA PRO A 122 13.40 -0.45 5.23
C PRO A 122 14.03 -0.17 3.85
N HIS A 123 13.45 -0.77 2.81
CA HIS A 123 13.80 -0.48 1.41
C HIS A 123 13.31 0.90 0.97
N HIS A 124 12.28 1.43 1.64
CA HIS A 124 11.73 2.77 1.45
C HIS A 124 11.87 3.59 2.73
N ALA A 125 11.91 4.91 2.62
CA ALA A 125 11.98 5.78 3.80
C ALA A 125 10.75 5.61 4.70
N LEU A 126 9.58 5.37 4.09
CA LEU A 126 8.30 5.09 4.73
C LEU A 126 7.64 3.91 4.02
N ALA A 127 7.16 2.92 4.77
CA ALA A 127 6.45 1.78 4.24
C ALA A 127 5.20 1.46 5.07
N LEU A 128 4.04 1.55 4.42
CA LEU A 128 2.74 1.26 5.01
C LEU A 128 2.34 -0.19 4.73
N HIS A 129 2.05 -0.97 5.75
CA HIS A 129 1.68 -2.38 5.62
C HIS A 129 0.21 -2.54 5.95
N LEU A 130 -0.57 -3.03 4.98
CA LEU A 130 -2.00 -3.30 5.09
C LEU A 130 -2.20 -4.80 5.25
N ARG A 131 -2.62 -5.20 6.45
CA ARG A 131 -2.86 -6.60 6.78
C ARG A 131 -4.35 -6.93 6.62
N PRO A 132 -4.71 -8.00 5.88
CA PRO A 132 -6.08 -8.48 5.83
C PRO A 132 -6.54 -8.88 7.24
N GLY A 133 -7.72 -8.45 7.66
CA GLY A 133 -8.27 -8.78 8.98
C GLY A 133 -9.43 -7.88 9.38
N ARG A 134 -10.06 -8.20 10.51
CA ARG A 134 -11.06 -7.34 11.15
C ARG A 134 -10.40 -6.00 11.48
N ASP A 135 -11.07 -4.90 11.18
CA ASP A 135 -10.61 -3.52 11.40
C ASP A 135 -9.38 -3.08 10.57
N LEU A 136 -8.96 -3.88 9.58
CA LEU A 136 -7.90 -3.57 8.60
C LEU A 136 -6.62 -2.99 9.25
N PRO A 137 -5.91 -3.78 10.07
CA PRO A 137 -4.74 -3.29 10.80
C PRO A 137 -3.67 -2.73 9.86
N VAL A 138 -3.24 -1.52 10.16
CA VAL A 138 -2.23 -0.77 9.41
C VAL A 138 -0.97 -0.61 10.26
N ARG A 139 0.19 -0.93 9.69
CA ARG A 139 1.50 -0.76 10.34
C ARG A 139 2.38 0.15 9.49
N LEU A 140 2.87 1.24 10.07
CA LEU A 140 3.87 2.10 9.44
C LEU A 140 5.28 1.70 9.92
N THR A 141 6.13 1.33 8.96
CA THR A 141 7.58 1.13 9.17
C THR A 141 8.33 2.28 8.53
N TYR A 142 9.45 2.70 9.12
CA TYR A 142 10.20 3.86 8.65
C TYR A 142 11.69 3.73 8.96
N ASP A 143 12.51 4.31 8.08
CA ASP A 143 13.94 4.45 8.29
C ASP A 143 14.21 5.58 9.30
N ARG A 144 14.78 5.24 10.46
CA ARG A 144 15.09 6.20 11.53
C ARG A 144 16.12 7.25 11.14
N THR A 145 16.90 7.02 10.08
CA THR A 145 17.84 8.00 9.52
C THR A 145 17.14 9.04 8.64
N ARG A 146 15.94 8.73 8.14
CA ARG A 146 15.17 9.58 7.20
C ARG A 146 13.89 10.15 7.81
N ALA A 147 13.33 9.52 8.83
CA ALA A 147 12.11 9.94 9.50
C ALA A 147 12.19 9.73 11.02
N SER A 148 11.64 10.69 11.77
CA SER A 148 11.53 10.60 13.23
C SER A 148 10.25 9.87 13.66
N ARG A 149 10.25 9.34 14.89
CA ARG A 149 9.08 8.72 15.49
C ARG A 149 7.87 9.65 15.54
N SER A 150 8.08 10.91 15.91
CA SER A 150 6.98 11.88 15.99
C SER A 150 6.40 12.20 14.60
N THR A 151 7.21 12.18 13.55
CA THR A 151 6.73 12.30 12.17
C THR A 151 5.90 11.08 11.77
N ALA A 152 6.36 9.87 12.08
CA ALA A 152 5.61 8.64 11.82
C ALA A 152 4.25 8.65 12.54
N GLU A 153 4.21 9.02 13.83
CA GLU A 153 2.98 9.12 14.62
C GLU A 153 1.99 10.15 14.04
N ARG A 154 2.48 11.33 13.62
CA ARG A 154 1.65 12.34 12.95
C ARG A 154 1.10 11.84 11.62
N LEU A 155 1.91 11.16 10.81
CA LEU A 155 1.47 10.59 9.53
C LEU A 155 0.38 9.52 9.75
N THR A 156 0.55 8.65 10.74
CA THR A 156 -0.45 7.63 11.06
C THR A 156 -1.78 8.25 11.55
N ALA A 157 -1.71 9.30 12.38
CA ALA A 157 -2.91 10.01 12.83
C ALA A 157 -3.65 10.67 11.66
N ARG A 158 -2.93 11.42 10.81
CA ARG A 158 -3.53 12.05 9.63
C ARG A 158 -4.09 11.04 8.63
N LEU A 159 -3.43 9.89 8.46
CA LEU A 159 -3.93 8.81 7.60
C LEU A 159 -5.28 8.31 8.07
N ARG A 160 -5.45 8.06 9.38
CA ARG A 160 -6.72 7.64 9.95
C ARG A 160 -7.81 8.68 9.66
N ASP A 161 -7.51 9.95 9.91
CA ASP A 161 -8.49 11.03 9.74
C ASP A 161 -8.88 11.18 8.26
N LEU A 162 -7.91 11.14 7.34
CA LEU A 162 -8.16 11.23 5.90
C LEU A 162 -8.94 10.04 5.35
N VAL A 163 -8.68 8.82 5.83
CA VAL A 163 -9.50 7.64 5.48
C VAL A 163 -10.94 7.84 5.94
N GLY A 164 -11.15 8.44 7.12
CA GLY A 164 -12.48 8.82 7.60
C GLY A 164 -13.18 9.83 6.68
N VAL A 165 -12.45 10.84 6.21
CA VAL A 165 -12.97 11.83 5.26
C VAL A 165 -13.30 11.18 3.92
N LEU A 166 -12.44 10.32 3.38
CA LEU A 166 -12.68 9.60 2.13
C LEU A 166 -13.90 8.68 2.22
N ALA A 167 -14.10 8.01 3.36
CA ALA A 167 -15.26 7.17 3.59
C ALA A 167 -16.58 7.97 3.68
N GLY A 168 -16.52 9.22 4.13
CA GLY A 168 -17.66 10.14 4.19
C GLY A 168 -17.81 11.05 2.97
N ALA A 169 -16.96 10.92 1.96
CA ALA A 169 -16.93 11.83 0.82
C ALA A 169 -18.18 11.70 -0.06
N SER A 170 -18.65 12.84 -0.57
CA SER A 170 -19.79 12.87 -1.48
C SER A 170 -19.34 12.58 -2.92
N PRO A 171 -20.26 12.19 -3.83
CA PRO A 171 -19.94 12.04 -5.26
C PRO A 171 -19.42 13.31 -5.95
N ARG A 172 -19.64 14.48 -5.33
CA ARG A 172 -19.19 15.79 -5.83
C ARG A 172 -17.86 16.23 -5.26
N THR A 173 -17.36 15.56 -4.22
CA THR A 173 -16.10 15.89 -3.58
C THR A 173 -14.96 15.77 -4.58
N THR A 174 -14.07 16.75 -4.61
CA THR A 174 -12.92 16.76 -5.51
C THR A 174 -11.64 16.38 -4.79
N VAL A 175 -10.65 15.89 -5.54
CA VAL A 175 -9.33 15.54 -5.00
C VAL A 175 -8.62 16.77 -4.40
N ALA A 176 -8.80 17.94 -5.01
CA ALA A 176 -8.20 19.20 -4.56
C ALA A 176 -8.75 19.67 -3.20
N GLU A 177 -10.05 19.48 -2.94
CA GLU A 177 -10.69 19.80 -1.65
C GLU A 177 -10.08 19.00 -0.49
N LEU A 178 -9.65 17.77 -0.76
CA LEU A 178 -9.08 16.86 0.23
C LEU A 178 -7.58 17.08 0.43
N GLY A 179 -6.85 17.42 -0.65
CA GLY A 179 -5.41 17.72 -0.59
C GLY A 179 -5.09 19.05 0.09
N ALA A 180 -5.99 20.03 0.05
CA ALA A 180 -5.81 21.34 0.69
C ALA A 180 -6.00 21.34 2.22
N GLY A 181 -6.59 20.28 2.78
CA GLY A 181 -6.93 20.17 4.21
C GLY A 181 -6.09 19.16 5.02
N ALA A 182 -5.08 18.52 4.40
CA ALA A 182 -4.30 17.41 4.98
C ALA A 182 -2.88 17.80 5.45
#